data_AF-A0A7W5XTD1-F1
#
_entry.id   AF-A0A7W5XTD1-F1
#
_cell.length_a   1.000
_cell.length_b   1.000
_cell.length_c   1.000
_cell.angle_alpha   90.00
_cell.angle_beta   90.00
_cell.angle_gamma   90.00
#
_symmetry.space_group_name_H-M   'P 1'
#
loop_
_entity.id
_entity.type
_entity.pdbx_description
1 polymer ?
#
loop_
_entity_poly.entity_id
_entity_poly.type
_entity_poly.pdbx_seq_one_letter_code
_entity_poly.pdbx_strand_id
1 'polypeptide(L)'
;MFKFPVLFSIILFPTAVLAQSPDLEATCKTVAKNFFLSDGLAIGTVQSFPELKPPGVRMTYSTRPGTAAAEMSDTFECEFEKADKPHNLVKFCVSSTCYVPNDGDADRKRHFEEMRVLLQRSEK
;
A
#
# COMPACT_ATOMS: atom_id res chain seq x y z
N MET A 1 -8.21 25.64 55.92
CA MET A 1 -6.89 25.31 55.35
C MET A 1 -7.11 24.34 54.20
N PHE A 2 -6.81 24.78 52.97
CA PHE A 2 -6.98 24.05 51.71
C PHE A 2 -6.17 22.76 51.67
N LYS A 3 -6.70 21.71 51.02
CA LYS A 3 -5.89 20.73 50.27
C LYS A 3 -6.75 20.02 49.21
N PHE A 4 -6.36 20.26 47.96
CA PHE A 4 -7.05 19.93 46.72
C PHE A 4 -7.11 18.42 46.42
N PRO A 5 -8.16 17.93 45.73
CA PRO A 5 -8.16 16.60 45.15
C PRO A 5 -7.24 16.57 43.92
N VAL A 6 -6.25 15.68 43.94
CA VAL A 6 -5.34 15.46 42.81
C VAL A 6 -6.08 14.63 41.75
N LEU A 7 -6.63 15.32 40.75
CA LEU A 7 -7.12 14.71 39.51
C LEU A 7 -5.91 14.33 38.64
N PHE A 8 -5.61 13.04 38.59
CA PHE A 8 -4.58 12.48 37.71
C PHE A 8 -5.16 12.34 36.30
N SER A 9 -5.07 13.40 35.50
CA SER A 9 -5.41 13.34 34.07
C SER A 9 -4.34 12.54 33.32
N ILE A 10 -4.68 11.30 32.96
CA ILE A 10 -3.90 10.50 32.01
C ILE A 10 -4.13 11.09 30.62
N ILE A 11 -3.17 11.86 30.13
CA ILE A 11 -3.12 12.31 28.73
C ILE A 11 -2.67 11.09 27.91
N LEU A 12 -3.61 10.43 27.24
CA LEU A 12 -3.30 9.47 26.20
C LEU A 12 -2.73 10.25 25.00
N PHE A 13 -1.42 10.27 24.84
CA PHE A 13 -0.81 10.73 23.60
C PHE A 13 -1.12 9.69 22.52
N PRO A 14 -1.81 10.04 21.43
CA PRO A 14 -1.90 9.14 20.30
C PRO A 14 -0.48 9.00 19.77
N THR A 15 0.07 7.78 19.84
CA THR A 15 1.29 7.42 19.11
C THR A 15 0.96 7.59 17.63
N ALA A 16 1.28 8.75 17.07
CA ALA A 16 1.20 8.98 15.64
C ALA A 16 2.03 7.89 14.98
N VAL A 17 1.35 7.02 14.22
CA VAL A 17 1.98 5.99 13.41
C VAL A 17 2.71 6.73 12.30
N LEU A 18 4.00 7.01 12.51
CA LEU A 18 4.86 7.79 11.60
C LEU A 18 5.27 7.01 10.33
N ALA A 19 4.76 5.80 10.13
CA ALA A 19 5.05 4.97 8.95
C ALA A 19 4.14 5.27 7.76
N GLN A 20 3.18 6.19 7.87
CA GLN A 20 2.18 6.40 6.81
C GLN A 20 2.63 7.42 5.76
N SER A 21 2.81 6.99 4.50
CA SER A 21 3.02 7.81 3.31
C SER A 21 1.80 7.75 2.38
N PRO A 22 0.93 8.79 2.40
CA PRO A 22 -0.28 8.83 1.57
C PRO A 22 0.00 8.74 0.07
N ASP A 23 1.12 9.29 -0.38
CA ASP A 23 1.53 9.23 -1.79
C ASP A 23 1.86 7.80 -2.21
N LEU A 24 2.68 7.07 -1.42
CA LEU A 24 3.00 5.67 -1.71
C LEU A 24 1.74 4.80 -1.70
N GLU A 25 0.84 5.03 -0.75
CA GLU A 25 -0.43 4.30 -0.64
C GLU A 25 -1.33 4.54 -1.85
N ALA A 26 -1.47 5.79 -2.29
CA ALA A 26 -2.24 6.14 -3.48
C ALA A 26 -1.64 5.49 -4.73
N THR A 27 -0.31 5.53 -4.87
CA THR A 27 0.38 4.90 -5.99
C THR A 27 0.18 3.37 -5.99
N CYS A 28 0.32 2.69 -4.85
CA CYS A 28 0.10 1.25 -4.80
C CYS A 28 -1.36 0.84 -5.09
N LYS A 29 -2.33 1.64 -4.63
CA LYS A 29 -3.76 1.48 -5.00
C LYS A 29 -3.96 1.57 -6.50
N THR A 30 -3.31 2.52 -7.17
CA THR A 30 -3.35 2.65 -8.64
C THR A 30 -2.77 1.42 -9.34
N VAL A 31 -1.63 0.89 -8.87
CA VAL A 31 -1.04 -0.35 -9.40
C VAL A 31 -2.03 -1.51 -9.28
N ALA A 32 -2.65 -1.71 -8.12
CA ALA A 32 -3.63 -2.78 -7.93
C ALA A 32 -4.87 -2.63 -8.83
N LYS A 33 -5.44 -1.43 -8.91
CA LYS A 33 -6.60 -1.17 -9.79
C LYS A 33 -6.29 -1.44 -11.25
N ASN A 34 -5.11 -1.04 -11.71
CA ASN A 34 -4.64 -1.31 -13.06
C ASN A 34 -4.44 -2.81 -13.29
N PHE A 35 -3.84 -3.52 -12.33
CA PHE A 35 -3.60 -4.96 -12.43
C PHE A 35 -4.90 -5.76 -12.54
N PHE A 36 -5.89 -5.43 -11.70
CA PHE A 36 -7.21 -6.06 -11.74
C PHE A 36 -8.16 -5.48 -12.79
N LEU A 37 -7.72 -4.48 -13.56
CA LEU A 37 -8.52 -3.76 -14.55
C LEU A 37 -9.87 -3.30 -13.97
N SER A 38 -9.85 -2.77 -12.73
CA SER A 38 -11.07 -2.44 -11.99
C SER A 38 -10.91 -1.20 -11.13
N ASP A 39 -11.64 -0.14 -11.48
CA ASP A 39 -11.75 1.07 -10.65
C ASP A 39 -12.49 0.82 -9.33
N GLY A 40 -13.36 -0.21 -9.33
CA GLY A 40 -14.20 -0.64 -8.21
C GLY A 40 -13.55 -1.69 -7.31
N LEU A 41 -12.24 -1.92 -7.42
CA LEU A 41 -11.50 -2.79 -6.51
C LEU A 41 -11.70 -2.32 -5.05
N ALA A 42 -12.25 -3.18 -4.21
CA ALA A 42 -12.47 -2.86 -2.81
C ALA A 42 -11.12 -2.93 -2.09
N ILE A 43 -10.71 -1.82 -1.47
CA ILE A 43 -9.46 -1.72 -0.71
C ILE A 43 -9.80 -1.63 0.77
N GLY A 44 -9.16 -2.48 1.57
CA GLY A 44 -9.34 -2.52 3.01
C GLY A 44 -8.25 -1.76 3.74
N THR A 45 -7.61 -2.44 4.69
CA THR A 45 -6.52 -1.87 5.49
C THR A 45 -5.32 -1.61 4.60
N VAL A 46 -4.73 -0.41 4.72
CA VAL A 46 -3.52 -0.03 4.00
C VAL A 46 -2.46 0.39 5.01
N GLN A 47 -1.23 -0.06 4.78
CA GLN A 47 -0.06 0.30 5.57
C GLN A 47 1.09 0.58 4.62
N SER A 48 1.77 1.69 4.83
CA SER A 48 2.98 2.05 4.11
C SER A 48 4.19 2.02 5.05
N PHE A 49 5.38 1.94 4.45
CA PHE A 49 6.67 1.83 5.13
C PHE A 49 7.73 2.61 4.33
N PRO A 50 7.66 3.96 4.28
CA PRO A 50 8.59 4.80 3.52
C PRO A 50 10.04 4.71 4.00
N GLU A 51 10.27 4.30 5.25
CA GLU A 51 11.60 4.15 5.87
C GLU A 51 12.34 2.86 5.46
N LEU A 52 11.63 1.87 4.90
CA LEU A 52 12.25 0.64 4.43
C LEU A 52 13.06 0.86 3.15
N LYS A 53 13.97 -0.07 2.85
CA LYS A 53 14.82 -0.06 1.66
C LYS A 53 14.70 -1.42 0.95
N PRO A 54 13.88 -1.55 -0.10
CA PRO A 54 13.05 -0.51 -0.72
C PRO A 54 11.83 -0.09 0.14
N PRO A 55 11.33 1.15 -0.01
CA PRO A 55 10.06 1.56 0.60
C PRO A 55 8.90 0.75 0.01
N GLY A 56 7.89 0.50 0.83
CA GLY A 56 6.80 -0.40 0.44
C GLY A 56 5.44 -0.04 0.99
N VAL A 57 4.42 -0.68 0.42
CA VAL A 57 3.02 -0.60 0.84
C VAL A 57 2.45 -2.01 0.85
N ARG A 58 1.68 -2.34 1.88
CA ARG A 58 0.85 -3.52 1.95
C ARG A 58 -0.59 -3.14 2.22
N MET A 59 -1.52 -3.70 1.47
CA MET A 59 -2.94 -3.50 1.66
C MET A 59 -3.74 -4.79 1.53
N THR A 60 -4.92 -4.83 2.15
CA THR A 60 -5.91 -5.87 1.84
C THR A 60 -6.82 -5.43 0.70
N TYR A 61 -7.31 -6.38 -0.09
CA TYR A 61 -8.24 -6.10 -1.18
C TYR A 61 -9.32 -7.17 -1.31
N SER A 62 -10.38 -6.83 -2.05
CA SER A 62 -11.36 -7.79 -2.56
C SER A 62 -11.78 -7.38 -3.98
N THR A 63 -11.88 -8.37 -4.87
CA THR A 63 -12.47 -8.19 -6.20
C THR A 63 -14.00 -8.23 -6.15
N ARG A 64 -14.59 -8.63 -5.02
CA ARG A 64 -16.04 -8.63 -4.82
C ARG A 64 -16.49 -7.25 -4.33
N PRO A 65 -17.45 -6.60 -5.02
CA PRO A 65 -18.02 -5.34 -4.56
C PRO A 65 -18.68 -5.50 -3.18
N GLY A 66 -18.54 -4.49 -2.33
CA GLY A 66 -19.22 -4.44 -1.03
C GLY A 66 -18.63 -5.32 0.08
N THR A 67 -17.50 -6.00 -0.15
CA THR A 67 -16.80 -6.73 0.92
C THR A 67 -16.34 -5.78 2.03
N ALA A 68 -16.65 -6.11 3.28
CA ALA A 68 -16.18 -5.33 4.42
C ALA A 68 -14.67 -5.51 4.62
N ALA A 69 -13.94 -4.47 5.05
CA ALA A 69 -12.49 -4.52 5.21
C ALA A 69 -12.02 -5.64 6.17
N ALA A 70 -12.81 -5.96 7.20
CA ALA A 70 -12.52 -7.03 8.16
C ALA A 70 -12.65 -8.45 7.58
N GLU A 71 -13.32 -8.60 6.42
CA GLU A 71 -13.51 -9.87 5.72
C GLU A 71 -12.48 -10.09 4.60
N MET A 72 -11.62 -9.10 4.33
CA MET A 72 -10.60 -9.18 3.29
C MET A 72 -9.36 -9.93 3.81
N SER A 73 -9.07 -11.08 3.21
CA SER A 73 -7.87 -11.87 3.50
C SER A 73 -6.77 -11.74 2.44
N ASP A 74 -7.13 -11.37 1.21
CA ASP A 74 -6.18 -11.20 0.13
C ASP A 74 -5.37 -9.92 0.31
N THR A 75 -4.07 -10.00 0.00
CA THR A 75 -3.13 -8.89 0.17
C THR A 75 -2.54 -8.45 -1.15
N PHE A 76 -2.35 -7.15 -1.30
CA PHE A 76 -1.59 -6.57 -2.41
C PHE A 76 -0.43 -5.77 -1.84
N GLU A 77 0.75 -5.97 -2.39
CA GLU A 77 1.98 -5.34 -1.92
C GLU A 77 2.70 -4.65 -3.07
N CYS A 78 3.27 -3.47 -2.81
CA CYS A 78 4.13 -2.77 -3.76
C CYS A 78 5.44 -2.38 -3.08
N GLU A 79 6.54 -2.46 -3.81
CA GLU A 79 7.84 -1.89 -3.43
C GLU A 79 8.30 -0.91 -4.49
N PHE A 80 8.85 0.21 -4.03
CA PHE A 80 9.29 1.31 -4.88
C PHE A 80 10.78 1.57 -4.70
N GLU A 81 11.43 2.13 -5.71
CA GLU A 81 12.86 2.44 -5.65
C GLU A 81 13.17 3.48 -4.55
N LYS A 82 12.26 4.44 -4.36
CA LYS A 82 12.37 5.54 -3.39
C LYS A 82 10.97 6.02 -2.96
N ALA A 83 10.92 6.74 -1.84
CA ALA A 83 9.67 7.22 -1.25
C ALA A 83 9.13 8.48 -1.95
N ASP A 84 9.99 9.22 -2.65
CA ASP A 84 9.62 10.45 -3.37
C ASP A 84 9.29 10.19 -4.85
N LYS A 85 8.45 11.03 -5.43
CA LYS A 85 8.11 10.99 -6.87
C LYS A 85 9.34 11.21 -7.77
N PRO A 86 9.35 10.68 -9.00
CA PRO A 86 8.42 9.65 -9.50
C PRO A 86 8.69 8.31 -8.80
N HIS A 87 7.61 7.60 -8.44
CA HIS A 87 7.69 6.31 -7.76
C HIS A 87 7.92 5.21 -8.81
N ASN A 88 9.16 4.74 -8.90
CA ASN A 88 9.49 3.62 -9.77
C ASN A 88 9.15 2.29 -9.07
N LEU A 89 8.23 1.52 -9.63
CA LEU A 89 7.87 0.20 -9.12
C LEU A 89 9.02 -0.80 -9.31
N VAL A 90 9.41 -1.47 -8.24
CA VAL A 90 10.48 -2.49 -8.20
C VAL A 90 9.89 -3.89 -8.14
N LYS A 91 8.81 -4.06 -7.39
CA LYS A 91 8.07 -5.31 -7.22
C LYS A 91 6.62 -5.00 -6.87
N PHE A 92 5.70 -5.87 -7.26
CA PHE A 92 4.42 -5.97 -6.57
C PHE A 92 4.04 -7.43 -6.35
N CYS A 93 3.22 -7.71 -5.35
CA CYS A 93 2.72 -9.05 -5.07
C CYS A 93 1.20 -9.05 -4.92
N VAL A 94 0.59 -10.12 -5.40
CA VAL A 94 -0.84 -10.44 -5.28
C VAL A 94 -0.94 -11.72 -4.47
N SER A 95 -1.33 -11.58 -3.21
CA SER A 95 -1.26 -12.62 -2.19
C SER A 95 0.13 -13.27 -2.18
N SER A 96 0.27 -14.53 -2.59
CA SER A 96 1.56 -15.24 -2.61
C SER A 96 2.38 -15.06 -3.91
N THR A 97 1.83 -14.39 -4.92
CA THR A 97 2.45 -14.30 -6.25
C THR A 97 3.10 -12.94 -6.43
N CYS A 98 4.41 -12.90 -6.63
CA CYS A 98 5.15 -11.66 -6.86
C CYS A 98 5.54 -11.49 -8.32
N TYR A 99 5.57 -10.23 -8.76
CA TYR A 99 5.86 -9.78 -10.11
C TYR A 99 7.08 -8.84 -10.04
N VAL A 100 8.14 -9.20 -10.76
CA VAL A 100 9.46 -8.55 -10.73
C VAL A 100 10.04 -8.43 -12.14
N PRO A 101 10.98 -7.50 -12.41
CA PRO A 101 11.50 -7.25 -13.77
C PRO A 101 12.23 -8.46 -14.37
N ASN A 102 12.85 -9.28 -13.53
CA ASN A 102 13.65 -10.43 -13.92
C ASN A 102 12.96 -11.77 -13.58
N ASP A 103 11.63 -11.81 -13.60
CA ASP A 103 10.89 -13.06 -13.39
C ASP A 103 11.23 -14.08 -14.50
N GLY A 104 11.39 -15.35 -14.11
CA GLY A 104 11.64 -16.45 -15.03
C GLY A 104 10.41 -16.84 -15.85
N ASP A 105 9.22 -16.46 -15.40
CA ASP A 105 7.96 -16.63 -16.10
C ASP A 105 7.66 -15.41 -16.97
N ALA A 106 7.48 -15.67 -18.27
CA ALA A 106 7.30 -14.62 -19.26
C ALA A 106 6.02 -13.80 -19.04
N ASP A 107 4.95 -14.43 -18.55
CA ASP A 107 3.67 -13.75 -18.32
C ASP A 107 3.77 -12.86 -17.08
N ARG A 108 4.37 -13.35 -15.98
CA ARG A 108 4.62 -12.52 -14.79
C ARG A 108 5.55 -11.35 -15.10
N LYS A 109 6.61 -11.59 -15.87
CA LYS A 109 7.50 -10.52 -16.34
C LYS A 109 6.73 -9.48 -17.16
N ARG A 110 5.87 -9.92 -18.08
CA ARG A 110 5.05 -9.03 -18.90
C ARG A 110 4.08 -8.19 -18.04
N HIS A 111 3.36 -8.80 -17.11
CA HIS A 111 2.44 -8.07 -16.23
C HIS A 111 3.16 -7.05 -15.35
N PHE A 112 4.40 -7.35 -14.93
CA PHE A 112 5.24 -6.37 -14.26
C PHE A 112 5.51 -5.12 -15.11
N GLU A 113 5.94 -5.33 -16.35
CA GLU A 113 6.23 -4.23 -17.28
C GLU A 113 4.96 -3.44 -17.66
N GLU A 114 3.82 -4.11 -17.81
CA GLU A 114 2.52 -3.44 -18.02
C GLU A 114 2.22 -2.45 -16.88
N MET A 115 2.39 -2.87 -15.63
CA MET A 115 2.15 -2.00 -14.47
C MET A 115 3.14 -0.83 -14.40
N ARG A 116 4.42 -1.05 -14.73
CA ARG A 116 5.40 0.04 -14.80
C ARG A 116 5.05 1.09 -15.84
N VAL A 117 4.66 0.65 -17.04
CA VAL A 117 4.27 1.56 -18.13
C VAL A 117 3.03 2.37 -17.76
N LEU A 118 2.03 1.74 -17.15
CA LEU A 118 0.82 2.43 -16.69
C LEU A 118 1.13 3.44 -15.58
N LEU A 119 1.96 3.06 -14.60
CA LEU A 119 2.35 3.95 -13.52
C LEU A 119 3.11 5.18 -14.03
N GLN A 120 4.09 4.99 -14.92
CA GLN A 120 4.83 6.07 -15.55
C GLN A 120 3.95 7.04 -16.34
N ARG A 121 2.82 6.57 -16.89
CA ARG A 121 1.84 7.44 -17.57
C ARG A 121 0.98 8.22 -16.58
N SER A 122 0.68 7.65 -15.41
CA SER A 122 -0.14 8.29 -14.38
C SER A 122 0.60 9.34 -13.53
N GLU A 123 1.94 9.26 -13.47
CA GLU A 123 2.77 10.21 -12.70
C GLU A 123 3.46 11.29 -13.56
N LYS A 124 3.13 11.36 -14.87
CA LYS A 124 3.49 12.50 -15.74
C LYS A 124 2.59 13.69 -15.49
#